data_AF-A0A924HK74-F1
#
_entry.id   AF-A0A924HK74-F1
#
_cell.length_a   1.000
_cell.length_b   1.000
_cell.length_c   1.000
_cell.angle_alpha   90.00
_cell.angle_beta   90.00
_cell.angle_gamma   90.00
#
_symmetry.space_group_name_H-M   'P 1'
#
loop_
_entity.id
_entity.type
_entity.pdbx_description
1 polymer ?
#
loop_
_entity_poly.entity_id
_entity_poly.type
_entity_poly.pdbx_seq_one_letter_code
_entity_poly.pdbx_strand_id
1 'polypeptide(L)'
;MKCKTCLLIFLLVFTSLGGYAQQSLKEIELIWQNYDRYREPAIKSRLFKHSDLLPLMQKHVQSNLLINEIIGESVEKRSIHHLTAGKGKTKVLFWSQMHGDEATATMALFDLFNFLSANDQFNALRGKILNNLELHFAPMLNPDGAQIWTRRNSMNIDLNRDAKNLATPEARALMNLGKQLKPDFAFNLHDQSTLYAAGKNTKNPATISFLAPAYNHLKEMNAVRTKAVQLITSINRAMQTKIPAQVAKYNDTHDSTCFGDTFQGMGISTILIESGGYQDDPDKQFIRKINFYGLLTALDAITSQSYLNEEPKTYWALPINNRSLHDLIIRNVTIQNDNVNLGINRNQSLSSDFMMMNYRGIIVKIADLDSSFAYQEIDAHGLSLVNGRTKMMTKAKWEQLTSSKEIKLIKKGYLFVKWKNESSPVGPIRNRILNLTNAEMHFKPTFATPANFILVKEKNPIYAIMNGFLIDLSAKAKPLVNTMGY
;
A
#
# COMPACT_ATOMS: atom_id res chain seq x y z
N MET A 1 -43.70 -26.48 -42.14
CA MET A 1 -42.39 -26.95 -41.63
C MET A 1 -41.39 -25.79 -41.57
N LYS A 2 -41.40 -24.98 -40.51
CA LYS A 2 -40.35 -23.98 -40.22
C LYS A 2 -40.27 -23.80 -38.70
N CYS A 3 -39.11 -24.15 -38.12
CA CYS A 3 -38.54 -23.71 -36.82
C CYS A 3 -37.73 -24.83 -36.17
N LYS A 4 -36.49 -25.07 -36.63
CA LYS A 4 -35.49 -25.83 -35.84
C LYS A 4 -34.05 -25.27 -35.90
N THR A 5 -33.81 -24.11 -36.51
CA THR A 5 -32.42 -23.65 -36.78
C THR A 5 -31.88 -22.56 -35.85
N CYS A 6 -32.66 -22.00 -34.92
CA CYS A 6 -32.17 -20.94 -34.01
C CYS A 6 -31.55 -21.44 -32.69
N LEU A 7 -31.67 -22.73 -32.33
CA LEU A 7 -31.24 -23.21 -31.01
C LEU A 7 -29.75 -23.67 -30.97
N LEU A 8 -29.16 -24.02 -32.12
CA LEU A 8 -27.78 -24.55 -32.17
C LEU A 8 -26.70 -23.44 -32.14
N ILE A 9 -27.01 -22.24 -32.65
CA ILE A 9 -26.06 -21.11 -32.66
C ILE A 9 -25.91 -20.51 -31.26
N PHE A 10 -26.99 -20.50 -30.46
CA PHE A 10 -26.94 -20.01 -29.09
C PHE A 10 -26.11 -20.92 -28.15
N LEU A 11 -26.12 -22.24 -28.36
CA LEU A 11 -25.37 -23.19 -27.53
C LEU A 11 -23.84 -23.13 -27.80
N LEU A 12 -23.43 -22.93 -29.06
CA LEU A 12 -22.02 -22.84 -29.46
C LEU A 12 -21.33 -21.55 -28.99
N VAL A 13 -22.07 -20.43 -28.90
CA VAL A 13 -21.53 -19.15 -28.41
C VAL A 13 -21.25 -19.21 -26.91
N PHE A 14 -22.14 -19.83 -26.11
CA PHE A 14 -21.92 -19.99 -24.66
C PHE A 14 -20.77 -20.96 -24.32
N THR A 15 -20.56 -22.03 -25.10
CA THR A 15 -19.42 -22.95 -24.87
C THR A 15 -18.07 -22.32 -25.17
N SER A 16 -18.00 -21.35 -26.09
CA SER A 16 -16.74 -20.66 -26.41
C SER A 16 -16.34 -19.66 -25.32
N LEU A 17 -17.27 -18.85 -24.80
CA LEU A 17 -17.01 -17.85 -23.76
C LEU A 17 -16.52 -18.46 -22.44
N GLY A 18 -17.11 -19.60 -22.02
CA GLY A 18 -16.72 -20.31 -20.79
C GLY A 18 -15.31 -20.92 -20.87
N GLY A 19 -14.95 -21.52 -22.02
CA GLY A 19 -13.60 -22.06 -22.25
C GLY A 19 -12.52 -20.96 -22.27
N TYR A 20 -12.84 -19.79 -22.81
CA TYR A 20 -11.90 -18.67 -22.87
C TYR A 20 -11.60 -18.06 -21.50
N ALA A 21 -12.61 -17.78 -20.68
CA ALA A 21 -12.40 -17.22 -19.35
C ALA A 21 -11.57 -18.16 -18.47
N GLN A 22 -11.74 -19.47 -18.63
CA GLN A 22 -10.93 -20.46 -17.92
C GLN A 22 -9.47 -20.49 -18.42
N GLN A 23 -9.24 -20.22 -19.70
CA GLN A 23 -7.89 -20.15 -20.28
C GLN A 23 -7.17 -18.85 -19.90
N SER A 24 -7.83 -17.69 -19.95
CA SER A 24 -7.23 -16.43 -19.55
C SER A 24 -6.83 -16.44 -18.07
N LEU A 25 -7.64 -17.03 -17.19
CA LEU A 25 -7.27 -17.22 -15.78
C LEU A 25 -6.00 -18.06 -15.62
N LYS A 26 -5.81 -19.12 -16.41
CA LYS A 26 -4.56 -19.91 -16.40
C LYS A 26 -3.37 -19.09 -16.89
N GLU A 27 -3.55 -18.26 -17.92
CA GLU A 27 -2.50 -17.34 -18.39
C GLU A 27 -2.12 -16.31 -17.34
N ILE A 28 -3.10 -15.71 -16.65
CA ILE A 28 -2.89 -14.75 -15.56
C ILE A 28 -2.14 -15.40 -14.38
N GLU A 29 -2.43 -16.66 -14.06
CA GLU A 29 -1.67 -17.42 -13.07
C GLU A 29 -0.21 -17.65 -13.47
N LEU A 30 0.05 -17.97 -14.73
CA LEU A 30 1.42 -18.08 -15.26
C LEU A 30 2.14 -16.72 -15.24
N ILE A 31 1.44 -15.64 -15.56
CA ILE A 31 1.96 -14.26 -15.48
C ILE A 31 2.33 -13.91 -14.03
N TRP A 32 1.49 -14.27 -13.06
CA TRP A 32 1.79 -14.09 -11.63
C TRP A 32 3.07 -14.81 -11.20
N GLN A 33 3.25 -16.05 -11.66
CA GLN A 33 4.45 -16.85 -11.39
C GLN A 33 5.70 -16.25 -12.02
N ASN A 34 5.56 -15.59 -13.18
CA ASN A 34 6.64 -14.95 -13.93
C ASN A 34 6.66 -13.41 -13.80
N TYR A 35 6.07 -12.87 -12.73
CA TYR A 35 5.85 -11.42 -12.56
C TYR A 35 7.12 -10.58 -12.70
N ASP A 36 8.26 -11.09 -12.22
CA ASP A 36 9.53 -10.34 -12.27
C ASP A 36 9.97 -9.97 -13.69
N ARG A 37 9.43 -10.65 -14.72
CA ARG A 37 9.60 -10.29 -16.13
C ARG A 37 8.95 -8.96 -16.50
N TYR A 38 7.84 -8.61 -15.82
CA TYR A 38 7.04 -7.41 -16.10
C TYR A 38 7.29 -6.30 -15.07
N ARG A 39 7.87 -6.62 -13.92
CA ARG A 39 8.21 -5.62 -12.90
C ARG A 39 9.17 -4.57 -13.47
N GLU A 40 8.83 -3.29 -13.38
CA GLU A 40 9.73 -2.18 -13.76
C GLU A 40 10.93 -2.09 -12.80
N PRO A 41 12.16 -2.43 -13.25
CA PRO A 41 13.33 -2.52 -12.37
C PRO A 41 13.86 -1.16 -11.88
N ALA A 42 13.53 -0.05 -12.56
CA ALA A 42 13.94 1.29 -12.12
C ALA A 42 13.25 1.70 -10.80
N ILE A 43 12.01 1.25 -10.59
CA ILE A 43 11.23 1.56 -9.40
C ILE A 43 11.54 0.51 -8.33
N LYS A 44 12.44 0.86 -7.40
CA LYS A 44 12.88 -0.04 -6.31
C LYS A 44 12.28 0.29 -4.95
N SER A 45 11.76 1.49 -4.79
CA SER A 45 11.15 2.00 -3.57
C SER A 45 9.89 2.78 -3.93
N ARG A 46 8.99 2.94 -2.95
CA ARG A 46 7.81 3.79 -3.08
C ARG A 46 8.10 5.29 -3.11
N LEU A 47 9.34 5.73 -2.86
CA LEU A 47 9.71 7.15 -2.74
C LEU A 47 10.15 7.84 -4.05
N PHE A 48 9.79 7.28 -5.22
CA PHE A 48 10.12 7.89 -6.52
C PHE A 48 9.42 9.24 -6.72
N LYS A 49 10.02 10.09 -7.55
CA LYS A 49 9.55 11.44 -7.88
C LYS A 49 8.92 11.48 -9.26
N HIS A 50 8.24 12.59 -9.55
CA HIS A 50 7.69 12.85 -10.87
C HIS A 50 8.74 12.73 -11.98
N SER A 51 9.95 13.28 -11.76
CA SER A 51 11.07 13.20 -12.70
C SER A 51 11.54 11.78 -12.99
N ASP A 52 11.39 10.85 -12.04
CA ASP A 52 11.80 9.45 -12.22
C ASP A 52 10.84 8.70 -13.14
N LEU A 53 9.57 9.13 -13.20
CA LEU A 53 8.55 8.54 -14.07
C LEU A 53 8.63 9.02 -15.52
N LEU A 54 9.10 10.25 -15.77
CA LEU A 54 9.13 10.83 -17.12
C LEU A 54 9.87 9.94 -18.14
N PRO A 55 11.10 9.45 -17.87
CA PRO A 55 11.80 8.56 -18.80
C PRO A 55 11.08 7.21 -19.00
N LEU A 56 10.42 6.70 -17.94
CA LEU A 56 9.69 5.44 -18.00
C LEU A 56 8.44 5.56 -18.87
N MET A 57 7.72 6.68 -18.78
CA MET A 57 6.60 6.97 -19.70
C MET A 57 7.11 7.11 -21.13
N GLN A 58 8.20 7.85 -21.33
CA GLN A 58 8.78 8.08 -22.66
C GLN A 58 9.21 6.79 -23.36
N LYS A 59 9.79 5.84 -22.61
CA LYS A 59 10.11 4.48 -23.10
C LYS A 59 8.90 3.80 -23.73
N HIS A 60 7.75 3.85 -23.08
CA HIS A 60 6.52 3.22 -23.59
C HIS A 60 5.88 3.99 -24.74
N VAL A 61 6.01 5.32 -24.76
CA VAL A 61 5.62 6.15 -25.93
C VAL A 61 6.46 5.79 -27.16
N GLN A 62 7.78 5.69 -27.01
CA GLN A 62 8.69 5.31 -28.10
C GLN A 62 8.44 3.88 -28.62
N SER A 63 7.90 2.99 -27.79
CA SER A 63 7.49 1.65 -28.20
C SER A 63 6.17 1.60 -28.98
N ASN A 64 5.49 2.74 -29.17
CA ASN A 64 4.14 2.86 -29.74
C ASN A 64 3.04 2.16 -28.94
N LEU A 65 3.31 1.75 -27.69
CA LEU A 65 2.27 1.23 -26.79
C LEU A 65 1.36 2.37 -26.31
N LEU A 66 1.97 3.47 -25.86
CA LEU A 66 1.26 4.58 -25.21
C LEU A 66 1.28 5.84 -26.07
N ILE A 67 0.14 6.52 -26.12
CA ILE A 67 0.05 7.92 -26.54
C ILE A 67 0.07 8.76 -25.27
N ASN A 68 0.91 9.80 -25.22
CA ASN A 68 1.04 10.68 -24.06
C ASN A 68 0.55 12.08 -24.42
N GLU A 69 -0.31 12.63 -23.58
CA GLU A 69 -0.72 14.03 -23.61
C GLU A 69 -0.59 14.66 -22.22
N ILE A 70 -0.26 15.95 -22.18
CA ILE A 70 -0.26 16.73 -20.94
C ILE A 70 -1.65 17.35 -20.79
N ILE A 71 -2.38 16.95 -19.76
CA ILE A 71 -3.77 17.40 -19.50
C ILE A 71 -3.85 18.55 -18.50
N GLY A 72 -2.71 18.96 -17.95
CA GLY A 72 -2.62 20.06 -17.00
C GLY A 72 -1.24 20.15 -16.38
N GLU A 73 -1.12 21.07 -15.43
CA GLU A 73 0.06 21.25 -14.58
C GLU A 73 -0.40 21.27 -13.12
N SER A 74 0.46 20.83 -12.21
CA SER A 74 0.28 21.07 -10.79
C SER A 74 0.44 22.55 -10.44
N VAL A 75 0.17 22.90 -9.18
CA VAL A 75 0.39 24.25 -8.66
C VAL A 75 1.85 24.71 -8.87
N GLU A 76 2.81 23.83 -8.59
CA GLU A 76 4.25 24.08 -8.79
C GLU A 76 4.74 23.77 -10.22
N LYS A 77 3.84 23.75 -11.20
CA LYS A 77 4.18 23.66 -12.63
C LYS A 77 4.83 22.34 -13.06
N ARG A 78 4.56 21.24 -12.35
CA ARG A 78 4.90 19.89 -12.82
C ARG A 78 3.79 19.38 -13.74
N SER A 79 4.15 18.76 -14.85
CA SER A 79 3.16 18.25 -15.82
C SER A 79 2.28 17.15 -15.25
N ILE A 80 1.01 17.13 -15.65
CA ILE A 80 0.07 16.04 -15.36
C ILE A 80 -0.16 15.28 -16.66
N HIS A 81 0.28 14.03 -16.69
CA HIS A 81 0.27 13.18 -17.88
C HIS A 81 -1.00 12.32 -17.93
N HIS A 82 -1.60 12.26 -19.12
CA HIS A 82 -2.59 11.27 -19.49
C HIS A 82 -2.00 10.36 -20.57
N LEU A 83 -1.98 9.06 -20.30
CA LEU A 83 -1.47 8.04 -21.19
C LEU A 83 -2.64 7.21 -21.72
N THR A 84 -2.70 6.97 -23.03
CA THR A 84 -3.72 6.15 -23.68
C THR A 84 -3.12 4.92 -24.34
N ALA A 85 -3.79 3.77 -24.21
CA ALA A 85 -3.41 2.51 -24.87
C ALA A 85 -4.65 1.76 -25.40
N GLY A 86 -4.49 0.97 -26.46
CA GLY A 86 -5.58 0.20 -27.03
C GLY A 86 -6.53 1.03 -27.90
N LYS A 87 -7.49 0.36 -28.53
CA LYS A 87 -8.42 0.94 -29.52
C LYS A 87 -9.85 0.40 -29.37
N GLY A 88 -10.13 -0.20 -28.23
CA GLY A 88 -11.41 -0.82 -27.94
C GLY A 88 -12.54 0.17 -27.73
N LYS A 89 -13.77 -0.33 -27.67
CA LYS A 89 -14.95 0.52 -27.42
C LYS A 89 -15.20 0.78 -25.94
N THR A 90 -14.75 -0.13 -25.06
CA THR A 90 -14.94 0.00 -23.62
C THR A 90 -13.79 0.81 -23.03
N LYS A 91 -14.12 1.96 -22.45
CA LYS A 91 -13.13 2.89 -21.89
C LYS A 91 -12.91 2.60 -20.42
N VAL A 92 -11.65 2.50 -20.03
CA VAL A 92 -11.25 2.26 -18.64
C VAL A 92 -10.26 3.32 -18.19
N LEU A 93 -10.65 4.11 -17.19
CA LEU A 93 -9.80 5.17 -16.63
C LEU A 93 -9.11 4.70 -15.34
N PHE A 94 -7.82 4.94 -15.20
CA PHE A 94 -7.04 4.69 -14.00
C PHE A 94 -6.44 6.01 -13.55
N TRP A 95 -6.58 6.36 -12.28
CA TRP A 95 -5.79 7.45 -11.70
C TRP A 95 -5.17 6.98 -10.39
N SER A 96 -3.92 7.38 -10.17
CA SER A 96 -3.16 7.04 -8.98
C SER A 96 -2.43 8.25 -8.41
N GLN A 97 -2.06 8.13 -7.14
CA GLN A 97 -1.23 9.09 -6.43
C GLN A 97 -1.80 10.52 -6.49
N MET A 98 -3.13 10.63 -6.38
CA MET A 98 -3.80 11.92 -6.08
C MET A 98 -3.47 12.40 -4.67
N HIS A 99 -3.14 11.46 -3.79
CA HIS A 99 -2.36 11.73 -2.60
C HIS A 99 -0.91 11.39 -2.90
N GLY A 100 0.00 12.32 -2.65
CA GLY A 100 1.39 12.21 -3.07
C GLY A 100 2.18 11.09 -2.40
N ASP A 101 1.77 10.69 -1.19
CA ASP A 101 2.36 9.63 -0.37
C ASP A 101 1.78 8.22 -0.63
N GLU A 102 0.92 8.07 -1.64
CA GLU A 102 0.20 6.82 -1.97
C GLU A 102 0.68 6.23 -3.31
N ALA A 103 1.94 5.80 -3.33
CA ALA A 103 2.66 5.45 -4.56
C ALA A 103 2.46 4.00 -5.06
N THR A 104 1.80 3.12 -4.29
CA THR A 104 1.82 1.67 -4.54
C THR A 104 1.26 1.28 -5.90
N ALA A 105 0.08 1.80 -6.22
CA ALA A 105 -0.59 1.45 -7.45
C ALA A 105 0.07 2.11 -8.67
N THR A 106 0.68 3.29 -8.52
CA THR A 106 1.50 3.89 -9.58
C THR A 106 2.62 2.93 -10.00
N MET A 107 3.32 2.30 -9.04
CA MET A 107 4.34 1.29 -9.37
C MET A 107 3.76 0.12 -10.17
N ALA A 108 2.55 -0.34 -9.81
CA ALA A 108 1.86 -1.43 -10.48
C ALA A 108 1.40 -1.05 -11.91
N LEU A 109 1.07 0.22 -12.16
CA LEU A 109 0.76 0.70 -13.52
C LEU A 109 1.97 0.57 -14.45
N PHE A 110 3.18 0.87 -13.98
CA PHE A 110 4.39 0.68 -14.79
C PHE A 110 4.72 -0.80 -15.04
N ASP A 111 4.37 -1.70 -14.11
CA ASP A 111 4.44 -3.14 -14.36
C ASP A 111 3.43 -3.59 -15.42
N LEU A 112 2.23 -2.99 -15.38
CA LEU A 112 1.19 -3.21 -16.39
C LEU A 112 1.63 -2.71 -17.77
N PHE A 113 2.31 -1.56 -17.87
CA PHE A 113 2.85 -1.06 -19.14
C PHE A 113 3.93 -2.00 -19.70
N ASN A 114 4.85 -2.46 -18.85
CA ASN A 114 5.84 -3.47 -19.22
C ASN A 114 5.17 -4.78 -19.67
N PHE A 115 4.13 -5.24 -18.98
CA PHE A 115 3.32 -6.37 -19.44
C PHE A 115 2.72 -6.09 -20.82
N LEU A 116 1.97 -5.00 -21.02
CA LEU A 116 1.27 -4.71 -22.27
C LEU A 116 2.23 -4.51 -23.47
N SER A 117 3.46 -4.05 -23.23
CA SER A 117 4.50 -3.88 -24.26
C SER A 117 5.32 -5.14 -24.54
N ALA A 118 5.22 -6.17 -23.71
CA ALA A 118 6.04 -7.37 -23.85
C ALA A 118 5.66 -8.22 -25.07
N ASN A 119 6.67 -8.88 -25.64
CA ASN A 119 6.52 -9.84 -26.74
C ASN A 119 6.87 -11.25 -26.24
N ASP A 120 5.84 -12.06 -25.94
CA ASP A 120 6.00 -13.43 -25.41
C ASP A 120 4.74 -14.30 -25.60
N GLN A 121 4.68 -15.46 -24.95
CA GLN A 121 3.55 -16.39 -25.10
C GLN A 121 2.17 -15.78 -24.77
N PHE A 122 2.10 -14.66 -24.04
CA PHE A 122 0.84 -14.01 -23.66
C PHE A 122 0.38 -12.91 -24.65
N ASN A 123 0.97 -12.85 -25.85
CA ASN A 123 0.59 -11.87 -26.88
C ASN A 123 -0.90 -11.92 -27.23
N ALA A 124 -1.52 -13.11 -27.21
CA ALA A 124 -2.94 -13.27 -27.46
C ALA A 124 -3.80 -12.56 -26.40
N LEU A 125 -3.43 -12.67 -25.11
CA LEU A 125 -4.12 -11.98 -24.02
C LEU A 125 -3.97 -10.46 -24.13
N ARG A 126 -2.75 -9.96 -24.39
CA ARG A 126 -2.50 -8.52 -24.61
C ARG A 126 -3.30 -7.96 -25.77
N GLY A 127 -3.28 -8.66 -26.91
CA GLY A 127 -4.03 -8.29 -28.10
C GLY A 127 -5.53 -8.23 -27.82
N LYS A 128 -6.09 -9.19 -27.07
CA LYS A 128 -7.50 -9.15 -26.64
C LYS A 128 -7.80 -7.92 -25.80
N ILE A 129 -6.98 -7.64 -24.79
CA ILE A 129 -7.15 -6.47 -23.92
C ILE A 129 -7.12 -5.18 -24.75
N LEU A 130 -6.08 -4.97 -25.57
CA LEU A 130 -5.89 -3.74 -26.33
C LEU A 130 -6.88 -3.56 -27.50
N ASN A 131 -7.46 -4.65 -28.01
CA ASN A 131 -8.48 -4.58 -29.07
C ASN A 131 -9.89 -4.35 -28.54
N ASN A 132 -10.18 -4.75 -27.29
CA ASN A 132 -11.51 -4.60 -26.70
C ASN A 132 -11.63 -3.39 -25.78
N LEU A 133 -10.51 -2.94 -25.20
CA LEU A 133 -10.45 -1.81 -24.27
C LEU A 133 -9.67 -0.62 -24.86
N GLU A 134 -10.12 0.58 -24.50
CA GLU A 134 -9.35 1.82 -24.60
C GLU A 134 -8.98 2.23 -23.17
N LEU A 135 -7.70 2.15 -22.85
CA LEU A 135 -7.16 2.31 -21.50
C LEU A 135 -6.60 3.73 -21.35
N HIS A 136 -7.01 4.43 -20.30
CA HIS A 136 -6.62 5.80 -20.00
C HIS A 136 -5.99 5.85 -18.62
N PHE A 137 -4.80 6.43 -18.48
CA PHE A 137 -4.04 6.46 -17.22
C PHE A 137 -3.63 7.88 -16.87
N ALA A 138 -3.89 8.30 -15.63
CA ALA A 138 -3.28 9.45 -14.97
C ALA A 138 -2.40 8.94 -13.81
N PRO A 139 -1.15 8.49 -14.09
CA PRO A 139 -0.36 7.70 -13.14
C PRO A 139 0.16 8.49 -11.93
N MET A 140 0.23 9.81 -12.00
CA MET A 140 0.59 10.66 -10.86
C MET A 140 -0.17 11.97 -10.94
N LEU A 141 -1.32 12.04 -10.27
CA LEU A 141 -2.17 13.23 -10.31
C LEU A 141 -1.63 14.38 -9.43
N ASN A 142 -0.97 14.06 -8.31
CA ASN A 142 -0.40 15.04 -7.38
C ASN A 142 1.14 14.97 -7.36
N PRO A 143 1.82 15.43 -8.42
CA PRO A 143 3.28 15.39 -8.49
C PRO A 143 3.95 16.29 -7.44
N ASP A 144 3.27 17.33 -6.96
CA ASP A 144 3.77 18.23 -5.91
C ASP A 144 3.80 17.54 -4.55
N GLY A 145 2.71 16.85 -4.21
CA GLY A 145 2.66 16.04 -2.99
C GLY A 145 3.66 14.89 -3.05
N ALA A 146 3.81 14.24 -4.20
CA ALA A 146 4.77 13.16 -4.40
C ALA A 146 6.23 13.62 -4.23
N GLN A 147 6.54 14.86 -4.63
CA GLN A 147 7.88 15.44 -4.47
C GLN A 147 8.36 15.38 -3.01
N ILE A 148 7.46 15.65 -2.06
CA ILE A 148 7.77 15.76 -0.63
C ILE A 148 7.06 14.71 0.23
N TRP A 149 6.44 13.69 -0.39
CA TRP A 149 5.72 12.60 0.27
C TRP A 149 4.66 13.08 1.27
N THR A 150 3.71 13.87 0.75
CA THR A 150 2.56 14.30 1.53
C THR A 150 1.28 13.99 0.78
N ARG A 151 0.24 13.73 1.56
CA ARG A 151 -1.11 13.47 1.06
C ARG A 151 -1.67 14.61 0.23
N ARG A 152 -1.38 15.85 0.60
CA ARG A 152 -1.98 17.05 -0.01
C ARG A 152 -1.10 17.61 -1.12
N ASN A 153 -1.64 18.49 -1.96
CA ASN A 153 -0.80 19.22 -2.93
C ASN A 153 -0.02 20.35 -2.24
N SER A 154 0.71 21.19 -3.00
CA SER A 154 1.51 22.29 -2.44
C SER A 154 0.68 23.39 -1.77
N MET A 155 -0.60 23.52 -2.13
CA MET A 155 -1.57 24.40 -1.44
C MET A 155 -2.14 23.79 -0.16
N ASN A 156 -1.68 22.60 0.25
CA ASN A 156 -2.22 21.85 1.38
C ASN A 156 -3.72 21.54 1.23
N ILE A 157 -4.19 21.33 -0.01
CA ILE A 157 -5.55 20.83 -0.31
C ILE A 157 -5.48 19.32 -0.55
N ASP A 158 -6.44 18.59 0.03
CA ASP A 158 -6.66 17.18 -0.29
C ASP A 158 -7.44 17.11 -1.60
N LEU A 159 -6.80 16.64 -2.68
CA LEU A 159 -7.42 16.56 -4.00
C LEU A 159 -8.68 15.67 -3.99
N ASN A 160 -8.74 14.68 -3.11
CA ASN A 160 -9.91 13.81 -2.95
C ASN A 160 -10.98 14.42 -2.03
N ARG A 161 -10.91 15.73 -1.79
CA ARG A 161 -11.98 16.59 -1.24
C ARG A 161 -12.28 17.78 -2.14
N ASP A 162 -11.74 17.78 -3.36
CA ASP A 162 -11.83 18.91 -4.31
C ASP A 162 -12.61 18.57 -5.59
N ALA A 163 -13.35 17.45 -5.62
CA ALA A 163 -14.13 17.05 -6.81
C ALA A 163 -15.33 17.98 -7.10
N LYS A 164 -15.79 18.71 -6.09
CA LYS A 164 -16.94 19.65 -6.19
C LYS A 164 -16.52 21.06 -6.56
N ASN A 165 -15.54 21.62 -5.82
CA ASN A 165 -15.10 23.01 -6.00
C ASN A 165 -14.09 23.15 -7.14
N LEU A 166 -13.29 22.10 -7.39
CA LEU A 166 -12.25 22.09 -8.41
C LEU A 166 -11.28 23.28 -8.24
N ALA A 167 -10.91 23.59 -7.00
CA ALA A 167 -10.07 24.71 -6.63
C ALA A 167 -8.64 24.55 -7.17
N THR A 168 -8.15 23.32 -7.21
CA THR A 168 -6.79 22.97 -7.63
C THR A 168 -6.71 22.66 -9.13
N PRO A 169 -5.59 22.99 -9.81
CA PRO A 169 -5.43 22.65 -11.22
C PRO A 169 -5.41 21.13 -11.47
N GLU A 170 -4.92 20.33 -10.51
CA GLU A 170 -4.93 18.87 -10.56
C GLU A 170 -6.35 18.31 -10.58
N ALA A 171 -7.23 18.81 -9.69
CA ALA A 171 -8.64 18.38 -9.66
C ALA A 171 -9.38 18.77 -10.95
N ARG A 172 -9.12 19.97 -11.50
CA ARG A 172 -9.69 20.38 -12.80
C ARG A 172 -9.24 19.45 -13.93
N ALA A 173 -7.95 19.08 -13.98
CA ALA A 173 -7.42 18.18 -14.99
C ALA A 173 -8.14 16.81 -14.96
N LEU A 174 -8.25 16.18 -13.78
CA LEU A 174 -8.94 14.88 -13.65
C LEU A 174 -10.44 14.99 -13.98
N MET A 175 -11.12 16.02 -13.49
CA MET A 175 -12.55 16.21 -13.75
C MET A 175 -12.84 16.40 -15.24
N ASN A 176 -12.03 17.21 -15.92
CA ASN A 176 -12.17 17.43 -17.37
C ASN A 176 -11.93 16.14 -18.15
N LEU A 177 -10.90 15.38 -17.78
CA LEU A 177 -10.62 14.08 -18.38
C LEU A 177 -11.82 13.12 -18.22
N GLY A 178 -12.36 12.98 -17.01
CA GLY A 178 -13.54 12.14 -16.76
C GLY A 178 -14.76 12.55 -17.57
N LYS A 179 -15.04 13.86 -17.67
CA LYS A 179 -16.16 14.41 -18.46
C LYS A 179 -15.99 14.19 -19.97
N GLN A 180 -14.76 14.32 -20.47
CA GLN A 180 -14.44 14.14 -21.89
C GLN A 180 -14.52 12.67 -22.29
N LEU A 181 -13.89 11.78 -21.52
CA LEU A 181 -13.81 10.37 -21.85
C LEU A 181 -15.14 9.65 -21.67
N LYS A 182 -15.89 9.98 -20.61
CA LYS A 182 -17.07 9.25 -20.11
C LYS A 182 -16.81 7.75 -20.02
N PRO A 183 -15.82 7.32 -19.23
CA PRO A 183 -15.39 5.92 -19.21
C PRO A 183 -16.47 4.99 -18.65
N ASP A 184 -16.50 3.74 -19.11
CA ASP A 184 -17.41 2.71 -18.59
C ASP A 184 -17.02 2.30 -17.17
N PHE A 185 -15.71 2.18 -16.95
CA PHE A 185 -15.09 1.80 -15.69
C PHE A 185 -14.01 2.79 -15.29
N ALA A 186 -13.83 2.99 -14.00
CA ALA A 186 -12.68 3.74 -13.51
C ALA A 186 -12.10 3.18 -12.22
N PHE A 187 -10.78 3.28 -12.05
CA PHE A 187 -10.05 2.80 -10.89
C PHE A 187 -9.45 3.98 -10.13
N ASN A 188 -9.96 4.17 -8.91
CA ASN A 188 -9.44 5.09 -7.92
C ASN A 188 -8.38 4.38 -7.08
N LEU A 189 -7.11 4.65 -7.34
CA LEU A 189 -6.00 3.88 -6.79
C LEU A 189 -5.31 4.62 -5.64
N HIS A 190 -5.43 4.07 -4.43
CA HIS A 190 -5.00 4.67 -3.18
C HIS A 190 -4.15 3.74 -2.30
N ASP A 191 -3.60 4.30 -1.22
CA ASP A 191 -3.02 3.56 -0.11
C ASP A 191 -3.78 3.87 1.20
N GLN A 192 -3.91 2.86 2.06
CA GLN A 192 -4.38 3.02 3.43
C GLN A 192 -3.24 2.74 4.43
N SER A 193 -3.50 3.06 5.70
CA SER A 193 -2.57 2.72 6.78
C SER A 193 -2.27 1.22 6.79
N THR A 194 -1.00 0.86 7.02
CA THR A 194 -0.58 -0.53 7.25
C THR A 194 -1.21 -1.13 8.52
N LEU A 195 -1.82 -0.31 9.37
CA LEU A 195 -2.39 -0.73 10.65
C LEU A 195 -3.88 -1.12 10.58
N TYR A 196 -4.43 -1.25 9.37
CA TYR A 196 -5.76 -1.82 9.17
C TYR A 196 -5.72 -3.35 9.06
N ALA A 197 -6.61 -4.01 9.78
CA ALA A 197 -6.91 -5.44 9.69
C ALA A 197 -8.08 -5.69 8.73
N ALA A 198 -8.12 -6.87 8.11
CA ALA A 198 -9.19 -7.33 7.23
C ALA A 198 -10.40 -7.85 8.03
N GLY A 199 -11.02 -6.97 8.81
CA GLY A 199 -12.11 -7.31 9.73
C GLY A 199 -11.78 -7.01 11.19
N LYS A 200 -12.76 -7.26 12.05
CA LYS A 200 -12.56 -7.25 13.51
C LYS A 200 -11.96 -8.59 13.95
N ASN A 201 -11.23 -8.59 15.07
CA ASN A 201 -10.73 -9.80 15.72
C ASN A 201 -9.83 -10.68 14.82
N THR A 202 -9.00 -10.07 13.97
CA THR A 202 -8.06 -10.78 13.12
C THR A 202 -6.70 -10.10 13.12
N LYS A 203 -5.64 -10.92 13.02
CA LYS A 203 -4.26 -10.47 12.79
C LYS A 203 -3.95 -10.23 11.31
N ASN A 204 -4.87 -10.61 10.42
CA ASN A 204 -4.64 -10.47 8.99
C ASN A 204 -4.75 -8.99 8.60
N PRO A 205 -3.71 -8.40 7.99
CA PRO A 205 -3.80 -7.03 7.51
C PRO A 205 -4.81 -6.93 6.36
N ALA A 206 -5.50 -5.78 6.29
CA ALA A 206 -6.23 -5.38 5.10
C ALA A 206 -5.20 -4.95 4.04
N THR A 207 -4.58 -5.94 3.40
CA THR A 207 -3.57 -5.71 2.37
C THR A 207 -4.18 -4.99 1.17
N ILE A 208 -5.40 -5.36 0.81
CA ILE A 208 -6.23 -4.63 -0.16
C ILE A 208 -7.61 -4.38 0.48
N SER A 209 -8.10 -3.14 0.43
CA SER A 209 -9.53 -2.87 0.65
C SER A 209 -10.17 -2.38 -0.63
N PHE A 210 -11.38 -2.87 -0.93
CA PHE A 210 -12.17 -2.40 -2.06
C PHE A 210 -13.32 -1.50 -1.61
N LEU A 211 -13.73 -0.60 -2.48
CA LEU A 211 -15.00 0.11 -2.39
C LEU A 211 -15.61 0.27 -3.78
N ALA A 212 -16.88 -0.12 -3.92
CA ALA A 212 -17.77 0.41 -4.94
C ALA A 212 -18.41 1.70 -4.37
N PRO A 213 -17.93 2.90 -4.78
CA PRO A 213 -18.31 4.16 -4.16
C PRO A 213 -19.83 4.37 -4.19
N ALA A 214 -20.36 5.13 -3.24
CA ALA A 214 -21.78 5.43 -3.21
C ALA A 214 -22.07 6.59 -4.17
N TYR A 215 -23.10 6.47 -5.01
CA TYR A 215 -23.47 7.57 -5.91
C TYR A 215 -24.39 8.60 -5.25
N ASN A 216 -24.93 8.29 -4.07
CA ASN A 216 -25.79 9.17 -3.28
C ASN A 216 -25.70 8.87 -1.78
N HIS A 217 -26.23 9.78 -0.96
CA HIS A 217 -26.24 9.67 0.51
C HIS A 217 -26.96 8.42 1.04
N LEU A 218 -27.99 7.93 0.32
CA LEU A 218 -28.75 6.74 0.69
C LEU A 218 -28.00 5.42 0.41
N LYS A 219 -26.85 5.49 -0.29
CA LYS A 219 -26.03 4.33 -0.66
C LYS A 219 -26.83 3.29 -1.45
N GLU A 220 -27.68 3.76 -2.35
CA GLU A 220 -28.51 2.90 -3.19
C GLU A 220 -27.66 2.09 -4.18
N MET A 221 -28.29 1.09 -4.79
CA MET A 221 -27.71 0.26 -5.85
C MET A 221 -28.43 0.54 -7.17
N ASN A 222 -27.70 1.11 -8.13
CA ASN A 222 -28.12 1.23 -9.53
C ASN A 222 -27.25 0.32 -10.41
N ALA A 223 -27.52 0.29 -11.73
CA ALA A 223 -26.75 -0.54 -12.66
C ALA A 223 -25.23 -0.21 -12.65
N VAL A 224 -24.87 1.06 -12.47
CA VAL A 224 -23.47 1.54 -12.48
C VAL A 224 -22.72 1.01 -11.25
N ARG A 225 -23.31 1.15 -10.05
CA ARG A 225 -22.69 0.64 -8.81
C ARG A 225 -22.71 -0.88 -8.76
N THR A 226 -23.73 -1.52 -9.33
CA THR A 226 -23.80 -2.97 -9.44
C THR A 226 -22.66 -3.52 -10.29
N LYS A 227 -22.35 -2.91 -11.45
CA LYS A 227 -21.20 -3.29 -12.28
C LYS A 227 -19.88 -3.18 -11.52
N ALA A 228 -19.68 -2.10 -10.76
CA ALA A 228 -18.49 -1.93 -9.92
C ALA A 228 -18.37 -3.04 -8.86
N VAL A 229 -19.46 -3.36 -8.16
CA VAL A 229 -19.53 -4.46 -7.18
C VAL A 229 -19.22 -5.82 -7.80
N GLN A 230 -19.77 -6.10 -8.98
CA GLN A 230 -19.53 -7.33 -9.72
C GLN A 230 -18.05 -7.46 -10.13
N LEU A 231 -17.46 -6.38 -10.66
CA LEU A 231 -16.06 -6.38 -11.03
C LEU A 231 -15.15 -6.57 -9.80
N ILE A 232 -15.42 -5.88 -8.68
CA ILE A 232 -14.72 -6.10 -7.41
C ILE A 232 -14.83 -7.56 -6.98
N THR A 233 -15.98 -8.20 -7.19
CA THR A 233 -16.19 -9.60 -6.81
C THR A 233 -15.28 -10.53 -7.64
N SER A 234 -15.14 -10.31 -8.95
CA SER A 234 -14.16 -11.05 -9.78
C SER A 234 -12.73 -10.85 -9.30
N ILE A 235 -12.34 -9.61 -9.02
CA ILE A 235 -10.98 -9.29 -8.55
C ILE A 235 -10.72 -9.95 -7.19
N ASN A 236 -11.66 -9.84 -6.25
CA ASN A 236 -11.56 -10.45 -4.94
C ASN A 236 -11.39 -11.97 -5.04
N ARG A 237 -12.21 -12.66 -5.85
CA ARG A 237 -12.09 -14.11 -6.06
C ARG A 237 -10.68 -14.51 -6.46
N ALA A 238 -10.05 -13.76 -7.37
CA ALA A 238 -8.66 -13.99 -7.76
C ALA A 238 -7.68 -13.68 -6.63
N MET A 239 -7.84 -12.54 -5.95
CA MET A 239 -6.96 -12.10 -4.86
C MET A 239 -6.97 -13.06 -3.66
N GLN A 240 -8.10 -13.69 -3.34
CA GLN A 240 -8.17 -14.69 -2.27
C GLN A 240 -7.22 -15.88 -2.51
N THR A 241 -6.82 -16.15 -3.76
CA THR A 241 -5.83 -17.20 -4.07
C THR A 241 -4.39 -16.79 -3.74
N LYS A 242 -4.12 -15.49 -3.52
CA LYS A 242 -2.78 -14.93 -3.27
C LYS A 242 -2.64 -14.37 -1.86
N ILE A 243 -3.68 -13.72 -1.37
CA ILE A 243 -3.74 -13.06 -0.06
C ILE A 243 -5.05 -13.45 0.66
N PRO A 244 -5.24 -14.74 0.98
CA PRO A 244 -6.47 -15.24 1.59
C PRO A 244 -6.77 -14.50 2.91
N ALA A 245 -8.02 -14.08 3.08
CA ALA A 245 -8.50 -13.36 4.26
C ALA A 245 -7.74 -12.06 4.60
N GLN A 246 -7.09 -11.44 3.60
CA GLN A 246 -6.40 -10.14 3.69
C GLN A 246 -7.03 -9.09 2.75
N VAL A 247 -8.20 -9.40 2.19
CA VAL A 247 -9.04 -8.47 1.40
C VAL A 247 -10.21 -7.99 2.26
N ALA A 248 -10.48 -6.69 2.24
CA ALA A 248 -11.54 -6.06 3.01
C ALA A 248 -12.42 -5.13 2.16
N LYS A 249 -13.50 -4.63 2.75
CA LYS A 249 -14.26 -3.47 2.28
C LYS A 249 -13.78 -2.21 3.00
N TYR A 250 -13.72 -1.11 2.26
CA TYR A 250 -13.60 0.23 2.81
C TYR A 250 -15.00 0.79 3.14
N ASN A 251 -15.07 1.79 4.02
CA ASN A 251 -16.34 2.44 4.37
C ASN A 251 -16.95 3.15 3.14
N ASP A 252 -18.25 2.94 2.91
CA ASP A 252 -19.01 3.50 1.78
C ASP A 252 -19.86 4.73 2.16
N THR A 253 -19.53 5.43 3.26
CA THR A 253 -20.13 6.73 3.56
C THR A 253 -19.95 7.69 2.40
N HIS A 254 -21.07 8.17 1.84
CA HIS A 254 -21.06 9.07 0.70
C HIS A 254 -20.46 10.44 1.04
N ASP A 255 -19.53 10.89 0.21
CA ASP A 255 -18.86 12.19 0.24
C ASP A 255 -18.79 12.76 -1.18
N SER A 256 -19.73 13.65 -1.53
CA SER A 256 -19.78 14.31 -2.84
C SER A 256 -18.56 15.17 -3.19
N THR A 257 -17.62 15.37 -2.25
CA THR A 257 -16.37 16.10 -2.49
C THR A 257 -15.23 15.20 -2.96
N CYS A 258 -15.39 13.87 -2.89
CA CYS A 258 -14.39 12.91 -3.35
C CYS A 258 -14.65 12.44 -4.80
N PHE A 259 -13.58 12.19 -5.55
CA PHE A 259 -13.69 11.85 -6.98
C PHE A 259 -14.37 10.50 -7.21
N GLY A 260 -14.19 9.54 -6.31
CA GLY A 260 -14.81 8.21 -6.42
C GLY A 260 -16.34 8.29 -6.47
N ASP A 261 -16.94 8.97 -5.49
CA ASP A 261 -18.39 9.14 -5.43
C ASP A 261 -18.91 10.06 -6.53
N THR A 262 -18.18 11.14 -6.86
CA THR A 262 -18.56 12.05 -7.95
C THR A 262 -18.61 11.31 -9.30
N PHE A 263 -17.58 10.54 -9.65
CA PHE A 263 -17.56 9.77 -10.89
C PHE A 263 -18.60 8.65 -10.90
N GLN A 264 -18.82 7.99 -9.76
CA GLN A 264 -19.93 7.04 -9.61
C GLN A 264 -21.29 7.69 -9.91
N GLY A 265 -21.53 8.90 -9.39
CA GLY A 265 -22.73 9.71 -9.67
C GLY A 265 -22.85 10.20 -11.11
N MET A 266 -21.72 10.37 -11.81
CA MET A 266 -21.67 10.70 -13.23
C MET A 266 -21.92 9.50 -14.16
N GLY A 267 -22.22 8.33 -13.60
CA GLY A 267 -22.51 7.12 -14.37
C GLY A 267 -21.30 6.27 -14.73
N ILE A 268 -20.15 6.52 -14.10
CA ILE A 268 -18.91 5.77 -14.30
C ILE A 268 -18.83 4.66 -13.25
N SER A 269 -18.65 3.40 -13.66
CA SER A 269 -18.52 2.28 -12.72
C SER A 269 -17.16 2.35 -12.04
N THR A 270 -17.09 3.01 -10.89
CA THR A 270 -15.84 3.34 -10.21
C THR A 270 -15.51 2.28 -9.17
N ILE A 271 -14.24 1.90 -9.10
CA ILE A 271 -13.69 0.92 -8.17
C ILE A 271 -12.56 1.62 -7.43
N LEU A 272 -12.67 1.68 -6.11
CA LEU A 272 -11.57 2.14 -5.27
C LEU A 272 -10.78 0.94 -4.74
N ILE A 273 -9.45 1.03 -4.83
CA ILE A 273 -8.51 0.06 -4.29
C ILE A 273 -7.60 0.78 -3.29
N GLU A 274 -7.65 0.38 -2.03
CA GLU A 274 -6.73 0.83 -0.97
C GLU A 274 -5.62 -0.19 -0.74
N SER A 275 -4.37 0.21 -0.96
CA SER A 275 -3.19 -0.60 -0.66
C SER A 275 -2.75 -0.41 0.79
N GLY A 276 -3.02 -1.40 1.65
CA GLY A 276 -2.71 -1.34 3.08
C GLY A 276 -1.31 -1.83 3.42
N GLY A 277 -1.22 -2.81 4.32
CA GLY A 277 0.04 -3.39 4.76
C GLY A 277 0.14 -4.90 4.49
N TYR A 278 1.37 -5.38 4.50
CA TYR A 278 1.74 -6.79 4.38
C TYR A 278 3.00 -7.02 5.20
N GLN A 279 3.13 -8.23 5.77
CA GLN A 279 4.27 -8.57 6.62
C GLN A 279 5.59 -8.38 5.85
N ASP A 280 6.56 -7.72 6.47
CA ASP A 280 7.91 -7.50 5.94
C ASP A 280 7.98 -6.84 4.55
N ASP A 281 6.99 -6.00 4.19
CA ASP A 281 6.92 -5.30 2.89
C ASP A 281 6.90 -3.76 3.03
N PRO A 282 7.95 -3.13 3.60
CA PRO A 282 7.96 -1.69 3.92
C PRO A 282 7.92 -0.77 2.69
N ASP A 283 8.43 -1.23 1.54
CA ASP A 283 8.37 -0.53 0.25
C ASP A 283 7.19 -0.99 -0.62
N LYS A 284 6.28 -1.80 -0.06
CA LYS A 284 5.05 -2.27 -0.72
C LYS A 284 5.31 -2.99 -2.06
N GLN A 285 6.43 -3.69 -2.20
CA GLN A 285 6.78 -4.41 -3.44
C GLN A 285 5.94 -5.67 -3.64
N PHE A 286 5.56 -6.37 -2.57
CA PHE A 286 4.60 -7.46 -2.69
C PHE A 286 3.18 -6.90 -2.97
N ILE A 287 2.79 -5.82 -2.30
CA ILE A 287 1.48 -5.18 -2.55
C ILE A 287 1.40 -4.59 -3.97
N ARG A 288 2.50 -4.06 -4.52
CA ARG A 288 2.63 -3.67 -5.94
C ARG A 288 2.31 -4.85 -6.87
N LYS A 289 2.89 -6.02 -6.60
CA LYS A 289 2.62 -7.26 -7.36
C LYS A 289 1.13 -7.66 -7.26
N ILE A 290 0.52 -7.52 -6.08
CA ILE A 290 -0.91 -7.79 -5.88
C ILE A 290 -1.79 -6.80 -6.66
N ASN A 291 -1.45 -5.50 -6.66
CA ASN A 291 -2.15 -4.50 -7.49
C ASN A 291 -2.05 -4.85 -8.97
N PHE A 292 -0.85 -5.16 -9.48
CA PHE A 292 -0.66 -5.58 -10.87
C PHE A 292 -1.56 -6.78 -11.22
N TYR A 293 -1.58 -7.81 -10.39
CA TYR A 293 -2.42 -8.99 -10.57
C TYR A 293 -3.92 -8.66 -10.54
N GLY A 294 -4.34 -7.80 -9.61
CA GLY A 294 -5.72 -7.34 -9.49
C GLY A 294 -6.18 -6.54 -10.72
N LEU A 295 -5.36 -5.60 -11.18
CA LEU A 295 -5.64 -4.80 -12.37
C LEU A 295 -5.69 -5.66 -13.63
N LEU A 296 -4.75 -6.59 -13.81
CA LEU A 296 -4.74 -7.51 -14.95
C LEU A 296 -5.99 -8.41 -14.95
N THR A 297 -6.37 -8.94 -13.78
CA THR A 297 -7.61 -9.71 -13.60
C THR A 297 -8.83 -8.87 -13.96
N ALA A 298 -8.86 -7.61 -13.54
CA ALA A 298 -9.96 -6.71 -13.85
C ALA A 298 -10.07 -6.44 -15.36
N LEU A 299 -8.95 -6.18 -16.04
CA LEU A 299 -8.92 -5.96 -17.48
C LEU A 299 -9.42 -7.19 -18.26
N ASP A 300 -9.00 -8.40 -17.86
CA ASP A 300 -9.51 -9.63 -18.46
C ASP A 300 -11.01 -9.83 -18.20
N ALA A 301 -11.45 -9.55 -16.97
CA ALA A 301 -12.86 -9.65 -16.60
C ALA A 301 -13.73 -8.66 -17.39
N ILE A 302 -13.28 -7.42 -17.59
CA ILE A 302 -13.97 -6.41 -18.42
C ILE A 302 -13.98 -6.86 -19.88
N THR A 303 -12.82 -7.30 -20.41
CA THR A 303 -12.67 -7.75 -21.81
C THR A 303 -13.60 -8.92 -22.13
N SER A 304 -13.68 -9.91 -21.25
CA SER A 304 -14.53 -11.09 -21.39
C SER A 304 -15.98 -10.89 -20.93
N GLN A 305 -16.26 -9.75 -20.30
CA GLN A 305 -17.49 -9.47 -19.56
C GLN A 305 -17.84 -10.53 -18.48
N SER A 306 -16.86 -11.31 -18.03
CA SER A 306 -17.08 -12.39 -17.06
C SER A 306 -17.52 -11.89 -15.70
N TYR A 307 -17.28 -10.61 -15.36
CA TYR A 307 -17.78 -9.98 -14.14
C TYR A 307 -19.32 -10.01 -14.06
N LEU A 308 -20.04 -10.06 -15.18
CA LEU A 308 -21.50 -10.13 -15.21
C LEU A 308 -22.04 -11.43 -14.57
N ASN A 309 -21.20 -12.47 -14.47
CA ASN A 309 -21.55 -13.74 -13.84
C ASN A 309 -21.32 -13.73 -12.32
N GLU A 310 -20.78 -12.65 -11.75
CA GLU A 310 -20.52 -12.56 -10.32
C GLU A 310 -21.76 -12.19 -9.52
N GLU A 311 -21.87 -12.81 -8.35
CA GLU A 311 -22.95 -12.61 -7.39
C GLU A 311 -22.62 -11.42 -6.45
N PRO A 312 -23.38 -10.31 -6.47
CA PRO A 312 -23.07 -9.12 -5.67
C PRO A 312 -22.98 -9.36 -4.16
N LYS A 313 -23.67 -10.37 -3.64
CA LYS A 313 -23.62 -10.75 -2.21
C LYS A 313 -22.20 -11.06 -1.70
N THR A 314 -21.31 -11.54 -2.58
CA THR A 314 -19.94 -11.89 -2.22
C THR A 314 -19.13 -10.66 -1.81
N TYR A 315 -19.31 -9.53 -2.49
CA TYR A 315 -18.74 -8.25 -2.06
C TYR A 315 -19.26 -7.83 -0.68
N TRP A 316 -20.56 -7.96 -0.44
CA TRP A 316 -21.15 -7.57 0.84
C TRP A 316 -20.71 -8.45 2.01
N ALA A 317 -20.31 -9.70 1.74
CA ALA A 317 -19.74 -10.62 2.71
C ALA A 317 -18.28 -10.31 3.10
N LEU A 318 -17.57 -9.46 2.34
CA LEU A 318 -16.21 -9.05 2.72
C LEU A 318 -16.21 -8.36 4.09
N PRO A 319 -15.19 -8.60 4.92
CA PRO A 319 -15.06 -7.90 6.20
C PRO A 319 -14.78 -6.41 5.95
N ILE A 320 -15.30 -5.53 6.81
CA ILE A 320 -14.93 -4.10 6.77
C ILE A 320 -13.55 -3.93 7.41
N ASN A 321 -12.67 -3.13 6.81
CA ASN A 321 -11.35 -2.85 7.36
C ASN A 321 -11.46 -2.21 8.76
N ASN A 322 -10.56 -2.60 9.67
CA ASN A 322 -10.63 -2.16 11.07
C ASN A 322 -9.24 -1.77 11.61
N ARG A 323 -9.14 -0.65 12.32
CA ARG A 323 -7.87 -0.15 12.84
C ARG A 323 -7.50 -0.81 14.17
N SER A 324 -7.10 -2.07 14.11
CA SER A 324 -6.76 -2.91 15.27
C SER A 324 -5.34 -3.49 15.23
N LEU A 325 -4.57 -3.23 14.18
CA LEU A 325 -3.17 -3.66 14.11
C LEU A 325 -2.21 -2.67 14.75
N HIS A 326 -1.15 -3.23 15.30
CA HIS A 326 0.04 -2.54 15.78
C HIS A 326 1.29 -3.07 15.04
N ASP A 327 2.38 -2.32 15.12
CA ASP A 327 3.66 -2.81 14.61
C ASP A 327 4.23 -3.94 15.49
N LEU A 328 4.11 -3.77 16.81
CA LEU A 328 4.57 -4.73 17.81
C LEU A 328 3.60 -4.74 19.00
N ILE A 329 3.21 -5.93 19.45
CA ILE A 329 2.57 -6.15 20.75
C ILE A 329 3.50 -6.98 21.65
N ILE A 330 3.61 -6.58 22.91
CA ILE A 330 4.26 -7.34 23.96
C ILE A 330 3.19 -7.69 24.99
N ARG A 331 2.86 -8.97 25.11
CA ARG A 331 1.86 -9.49 26.06
C ARG A 331 2.51 -9.79 27.40
N ASN A 332 1.74 -9.65 28.49
CA ASN A 332 2.09 -10.17 29.82
C ASN A 332 3.47 -9.75 30.37
N VAL A 333 3.95 -8.55 30.05
CA VAL A 333 5.23 -8.06 30.55
C VAL A 333 5.05 -7.51 31.97
N THR A 334 5.97 -7.85 32.87
CA THR A 334 5.98 -7.30 34.22
C THR A 334 6.60 -5.89 34.25
N ILE A 335 5.84 -4.90 34.72
CA ILE A 335 6.26 -3.50 34.93
C ILE A 335 5.88 -3.12 36.36
N GLN A 336 6.86 -2.72 37.18
CA GLN A 336 6.61 -2.28 38.58
C GLN A 336 5.77 -3.27 39.41
N ASN A 337 5.92 -4.57 39.15
CA ASN A 337 5.21 -5.72 39.74
C ASN A 337 3.84 -6.08 39.15
N ASP A 338 3.32 -5.30 38.20
CA ASP A 338 2.07 -5.61 37.50
C ASP A 338 2.34 -6.23 36.12
N ASN A 339 1.48 -7.14 35.69
CA ASN A 339 1.51 -7.67 34.33
C ASN A 339 0.61 -6.83 33.43
N VAL A 340 1.19 -6.30 32.35
CA VAL A 340 0.46 -5.47 31.37
C VAL A 340 0.82 -5.85 29.94
N ASN A 341 0.02 -5.39 28.99
CA ASN A 341 0.34 -5.49 27.57
C ASN A 341 0.75 -4.12 27.01
N LEU A 342 1.72 -4.12 26.10
CA LEU A 342 2.22 -2.92 25.42
C LEU A 342 1.92 -3.01 23.93
N GLY A 343 1.25 -1.98 23.39
CA GLY A 343 1.09 -1.76 21.95
C GLY A 343 2.07 -0.69 21.47
N ILE A 344 2.87 -1.02 20.46
CA ILE A 344 3.92 -0.15 19.91
C ILE A 344 3.66 0.06 18.42
N ASN A 345 3.72 1.32 17.98
CA ASN A 345 3.65 1.70 16.57
C ASN A 345 4.91 2.48 16.18
N ARG A 346 5.31 2.33 14.92
CA ARG A 346 6.47 2.98 14.31
C ARG A 346 5.99 4.08 13.37
N ASN A 347 6.00 5.31 13.85
CA ASN A 347 5.61 6.46 13.05
C ASN A 347 6.66 6.70 11.95
N GLN A 348 6.18 6.90 10.73
CA GLN A 348 7.01 7.12 9.55
C GLN A 348 7.27 8.60 9.33
N SER A 349 8.51 8.95 8.97
CA SER A 349 8.89 10.30 8.55
C SER A 349 10.02 10.22 7.52
N LEU A 350 10.04 11.09 6.52
CA LEU A 350 11.14 11.11 5.56
C LEU A 350 12.42 11.74 6.12
N SER A 351 13.56 11.39 5.51
CA SER A 351 14.79 12.17 5.59
C SER A 351 14.60 13.54 4.94
N SER A 352 15.47 14.50 5.28
CA SER A 352 15.41 15.88 4.77
C SER A 352 15.56 16.00 3.25
N ASP A 353 16.18 15.01 2.61
CA ASP A 353 16.32 14.91 1.14
C ASP A 353 15.13 14.18 0.48
N PHE A 354 14.16 13.71 1.25
CA PHE A 354 12.99 12.94 0.81
C PHE A 354 13.30 11.62 0.08
N MET A 355 14.47 11.03 0.32
CA MET A 355 14.92 9.80 -0.34
C MET A 355 14.83 8.54 0.54
N MET A 356 14.63 8.69 1.85
CA MET A 356 14.63 7.55 2.78
C MET A 356 13.54 7.67 3.85
N MET A 357 12.95 6.53 4.21
CA MET A 357 11.96 6.45 5.30
C MET A 357 12.64 6.22 6.65
N ASN A 358 12.39 7.09 7.62
CA ASN A 358 12.76 6.95 9.02
C ASN A 358 11.55 6.50 9.84
N TYR A 359 11.84 5.86 10.97
CA TYR A 359 10.84 5.36 11.91
C TYR A 359 11.12 5.91 13.30
N ARG A 360 10.05 6.26 14.01
CA ARG A 360 10.07 6.57 15.43
C ARG A 360 9.08 5.65 16.14
N GLY A 361 9.61 4.67 16.87
CA GLY A 361 8.81 3.74 17.65
C GLY A 361 8.32 4.36 18.95
N ILE A 362 7.01 4.35 19.16
CA ILE A 362 6.37 4.87 20.37
C ILE A 362 5.41 3.85 20.97
N ILE A 363 5.26 3.88 22.28
CA ILE A 363 4.19 3.17 22.97
C ILE A 363 2.88 3.91 22.72
N VAL A 364 1.93 3.25 22.08
CA VAL A 364 0.61 3.80 21.78
C VAL A 364 -0.48 3.25 22.70
N LYS A 365 -0.21 2.18 23.44
CA LYS A 365 -1.19 1.61 24.38
C LYS A 365 -0.51 0.82 25.49
N ILE A 366 -1.02 0.98 26.71
CA ILE A 366 -0.68 0.19 27.91
C ILE A 366 -2.02 -0.19 28.53
N ALA A 367 -2.54 -1.37 28.21
CA ALA A 367 -3.89 -1.80 28.58
C ALA A 367 -4.10 -3.28 28.25
N ASP A 368 -5.33 -3.76 28.44
CA ASP A 368 -5.80 -4.98 27.81
C ASP A 368 -5.87 -4.80 26.28
N LEU A 369 -5.31 -5.77 25.56
CA LEU A 369 -5.12 -5.73 24.11
C LEU A 369 -5.81 -6.91 23.41
N ASP A 370 -6.81 -7.53 24.03
CA ASP A 370 -7.44 -8.77 23.55
C ASP A 370 -8.08 -8.62 22.15
N SER A 371 -8.54 -7.41 21.84
CA SER A 371 -9.09 -7.05 20.52
C SER A 371 -8.08 -6.36 19.59
N SER A 372 -6.80 -6.37 19.96
CA SER A 372 -5.69 -5.76 19.21
C SER A 372 -4.72 -6.84 18.75
N PHE A 373 -4.16 -6.68 17.55
CA PHE A 373 -3.22 -7.62 16.96
C PHE A 373 -2.01 -6.86 16.42
N ALA A 374 -0.98 -7.57 15.98
CA ALA A 374 0.22 -6.93 15.45
C ALA A 374 0.91 -7.76 14.36
N TYR A 375 1.77 -7.09 13.59
CA TYR A 375 2.71 -7.76 12.69
C TYR A 375 3.73 -8.61 13.45
N GLN A 376 4.13 -8.15 14.63
CA GLN A 376 5.00 -8.90 15.54
C GLN A 376 4.35 -8.95 16.92
N GLU A 377 4.31 -10.14 17.50
CA GLU A 377 3.77 -10.34 18.84
C GLU A 377 4.69 -11.27 19.62
N ILE A 378 4.96 -10.91 20.87
CA ILE A 378 5.68 -11.76 21.82
C ILE A 378 4.89 -11.90 23.11
N ASP A 379 4.89 -13.11 23.67
CA ASP A 379 4.47 -13.35 25.05
C ASP A 379 5.67 -13.17 25.97
N ALA A 380 5.61 -12.16 26.81
CA ALA A 380 6.65 -11.79 27.76
C ALA A 380 6.32 -12.27 29.19
N HIS A 381 5.44 -13.26 29.34
CA HIS A 381 5.14 -13.85 30.64
C HIS A 381 6.42 -14.26 31.40
N GLY A 382 6.56 -13.76 32.64
CA GLY A 382 7.74 -13.98 33.48
C GLY A 382 8.97 -13.16 33.07
N LEU A 383 8.85 -12.26 32.09
CA LEU A 383 9.88 -11.28 31.76
C LEU A 383 9.53 -9.93 32.39
N SER A 384 10.53 -9.29 32.99
CA SER A 384 10.40 -7.94 33.52
C SER A 384 10.99 -6.92 32.55
N LEU A 385 10.31 -5.78 32.42
CA LEU A 385 10.84 -4.63 31.71
C LEU A 385 11.87 -3.91 32.58
N VAL A 386 13.08 -3.69 32.04
CA VAL A 386 14.13 -2.90 32.69
C VAL A 386 14.67 -1.82 31.76
N ASN A 387 15.18 -0.75 32.36
CA ASN A 387 15.77 0.37 31.63
C ASN A 387 17.11 -0.01 31.01
N GLY A 388 17.31 0.45 29.77
CA GLY A 388 18.61 0.42 29.12
C GLY A 388 19.57 1.42 29.75
N ARG A 389 20.84 1.03 29.89
CA ARG A 389 21.91 1.89 30.38
C ARG A 389 22.59 2.66 29.25
N THR A 390 23.26 3.75 29.61
CA THR A 390 24.13 4.52 28.70
C THR A 390 25.58 4.10 28.85
N LYS A 391 26.26 3.81 27.73
CA LYS A 391 27.70 3.57 27.68
C LYS A 391 28.42 4.81 27.15
N MET A 392 29.30 5.40 27.96
CA MET A 392 30.16 6.49 27.50
C MET A 392 31.36 5.97 26.70
N MET A 393 31.60 6.52 25.50
CA MET A 393 32.80 6.26 24.69
C MET A 393 33.11 7.45 23.77
N THR A 394 34.29 7.47 23.13
CA THR A 394 34.59 8.50 22.11
C THR A 394 33.89 8.18 20.79
N LYS A 395 33.64 9.20 19.96
CA LYS A 395 33.08 9.02 18.62
C LYS A 395 33.87 8.01 17.77
N ALA A 396 35.19 8.14 17.74
CA ALA A 396 36.06 7.21 17.02
C ALA A 396 35.88 5.74 17.46
N LYS A 397 35.72 5.48 18.77
CA LYS A 397 35.46 4.12 19.28
C LYS A 397 34.06 3.62 18.89
N TRP A 398 33.07 4.52 18.89
CA TRP A 398 31.72 4.21 18.44
C TRP A 398 31.71 3.85 16.96
N GLU A 399 32.34 4.63 16.10
CA GLU A 399 32.42 4.39 14.64
C GLU A 399 33.04 3.03 14.30
N GLN A 400 33.97 2.53 15.13
CA GLN A 400 34.60 1.21 14.99
C GLN A 400 33.77 0.03 15.54
N LEU A 401 32.57 0.28 16.10
CA LEU A 401 31.69 -0.80 16.54
C LEU A 401 31.10 -1.53 15.33
N THR A 402 31.20 -2.86 15.37
CA THR A 402 30.45 -3.74 14.47
C THR A 402 29.12 -4.11 15.11
N SER A 403 28.13 -4.53 14.33
CA SER A 403 26.83 -5.00 14.84
C SER A 403 26.98 -6.09 15.93
N SER A 404 27.99 -6.97 15.80
CA SER A 404 28.30 -7.98 16.82
C SER A 404 28.78 -7.36 18.14
N LYS A 405 29.62 -6.32 18.08
CA LYS A 405 30.07 -5.58 19.28
C LYS A 405 28.92 -4.79 19.91
N GLU A 406 28.06 -4.17 19.11
CA GLU A 406 26.86 -3.48 19.61
C GLU A 406 25.95 -4.44 20.38
N ILE A 407 25.72 -5.65 19.85
CA ILE A 407 24.87 -6.65 20.50
C ILE A 407 25.47 -7.18 21.79
N LYS A 408 26.81 -7.33 21.85
CA LYS A 408 27.48 -7.64 23.13
C LYS A 408 27.26 -6.55 24.17
N LEU A 409 27.11 -5.28 23.78
CA LEU A 409 26.76 -4.19 24.71
C LEU A 409 25.28 -4.27 25.11
N ILE A 410 24.37 -4.57 24.18
CA ILE A 410 22.94 -4.75 24.47
C ILE A 410 22.70 -5.92 25.43
N LYS A 411 23.39 -7.05 25.24
CA LYS A 411 23.38 -8.19 26.18
C LYS A 411 23.92 -7.84 27.57
N LYS A 412 24.74 -6.79 27.68
CA LYS A 412 25.19 -6.22 28.95
C LYS A 412 24.24 -5.14 29.47
N GLY A 413 23.09 -4.92 28.86
CA GLY A 413 22.10 -3.95 29.30
C GLY A 413 22.28 -2.52 28.78
N TYR A 414 23.18 -2.28 27.81
CA TYR A 414 23.37 -0.94 27.25
C TYR A 414 22.51 -0.77 25.99
N LEU A 415 21.63 0.24 25.99
CA LEU A 415 20.84 0.61 24.80
C LEU A 415 21.30 1.92 24.17
N PHE A 416 22.02 2.74 24.92
CA PHE A 416 22.42 4.07 24.51
C PHE A 416 23.94 4.24 24.57
N VAL A 417 24.47 5.08 23.69
CA VAL A 417 25.84 5.59 23.78
C VAL A 417 25.84 7.10 23.86
N LYS A 418 26.68 7.62 24.76
CA LYS A 418 26.98 9.06 24.87
C LYS A 418 28.42 9.29 24.47
N TRP A 419 28.63 10.16 23.47
CA TRP A 419 29.97 10.57 23.07
C TRP A 419 30.62 11.44 24.16
N LYS A 420 31.89 11.15 24.46
CA LYS A 420 32.65 11.87 25.51
C LYS A 420 33.29 13.17 25.03
N ASN A 421 33.63 13.23 23.75
CA ASN A 421 34.48 14.27 23.17
C ASN A 421 33.71 15.34 22.38
N GLU A 422 32.42 15.10 22.09
CA GLU A 422 31.52 16.03 21.41
C GLU A 422 30.06 15.62 21.69
N SER A 423 29.11 16.47 21.34
CA SER A 423 27.68 16.15 21.43
C SER A 423 27.31 15.02 20.47
N SER A 424 26.52 14.06 20.95
CA SER A 424 25.99 13.01 20.09
C SER A 424 24.91 13.58 19.17
N PRO A 425 24.82 13.17 17.89
CA PRO A 425 23.78 13.62 16.98
C PRO A 425 22.39 13.23 17.48
N VAL A 426 21.41 14.09 17.23
CA VAL A 426 19.98 13.88 17.52
C VAL A 426 19.24 13.50 16.24
N GLY A 427 18.19 12.68 16.35
CA GLY A 427 17.39 12.24 15.21
C GLY A 427 17.76 10.85 14.70
N PRO A 428 17.26 10.43 13.53
CA PRO A 428 17.45 9.07 13.01
C PRO A 428 18.92 8.72 12.75
N ILE A 429 19.34 7.52 13.17
CA ILE A 429 20.69 6.99 12.96
C ILE A 429 20.59 5.67 12.20
N ARG A 430 21.23 5.57 11.04
CA ARG A 430 21.13 4.43 10.13
C ARG A 430 22.16 3.35 10.43
N ASN A 431 21.84 2.10 10.08
CA ASN A 431 22.77 0.97 10.11
C ASN A 431 23.42 0.74 11.49
N ARG A 432 22.68 1.09 12.55
CA ARG A 432 23.05 0.85 13.94
C ARG A 432 21.96 0.06 14.64
N ILE A 433 22.35 -0.52 15.77
CA ILE A 433 21.47 -1.22 16.70
C ILE A 433 21.41 -0.46 18.01
N LEU A 434 22.46 0.27 18.40
CA LEU A 434 22.43 1.14 19.57
C LEU A 434 21.90 2.55 19.24
N ASN A 435 21.21 3.17 20.20
CA ASN A 435 20.84 4.57 20.15
C ASN A 435 22.00 5.48 20.58
N LEU A 436 21.92 6.76 20.24
CA LEU A 436 22.75 7.80 20.83
C LEU A 436 21.95 8.67 21.79
N THR A 437 22.64 9.33 22.72
CA THR A 437 22.01 10.27 23.64
C THR A 437 22.99 11.30 24.17
N ASN A 438 22.51 12.49 24.49
CA ASN A 438 23.26 13.50 25.23
C ASN A 438 22.98 13.50 26.75
N ALA A 439 22.00 12.71 27.21
CA ALA A 439 21.57 12.64 28.61
C ALA A 439 21.67 11.21 29.17
N GLU A 440 21.53 11.06 30.49
CA GLU A 440 21.21 9.75 31.05
C GLU A 440 19.73 9.46 30.77
N MET A 441 19.46 8.33 30.13
CA MET A 441 18.12 7.97 29.71
C MET A 441 17.46 7.15 30.81
N HIS A 442 16.45 7.73 31.46
CA HIS A 442 15.53 7.01 32.31
C HIS A 442 14.23 6.80 31.56
N PHE A 443 13.92 5.54 31.27
CA PHE A 443 12.68 5.20 30.62
C PHE A 443 11.60 4.88 31.67
N LYS A 444 10.43 5.48 31.49
CA LYS A 444 9.21 5.12 32.20
C LYS A 444 8.17 4.86 31.11
N PRO A 445 7.63 3.64 31.00
CA PRO A 445 6.68 3.31 29.95
C PRO A 445 5.40 4.11 30.18
N THR A 446 5.17 5.12 29.34
CA THR A 446 3.91 5.86 29.30
C THR A 446 3.46 6.07 27.86
N PHE A 447 2.20 6.43 27.67
CA PHE A 447 1.65 6.73 26.35
C PHE A 447 2.50 7.80 25.63
N ALA A 448 2.72 7.58 24.33
CA ALA A 448 3.50 8.43 23.43
C ALA A 448 5.01 8.55 23.73
N THR A 449 5.56 7.74 24.63
CA THR A 449 7.02 7.72 24.87
C THR A 449 7.77 6.83 23.87
N PRO A 450 9.04 7.15 23.56
CA PRO A 450 9.88 6.30 22.72
C PRO A 450 10.07 4.91 23.33
N ALA A 451 9.83 3.86 22.56
CA ALA A 451 9.96 2.49 23.03
C ALA A 451 11.44 2.05 23.01
N ASN A 452 12.13 2.16 24.16
CA ASN A 452 13.51 1.71 24.36
C ASN A 452 13.70 1.04 25.73
N PHE A 453 13.74 -0.29 25.77
CA PHE A 453 13.85 -1.05 27.02
C PHE A 453 14.32 -2.48 26.76
N ILE A 454 14.62 -3.21 27.84
CA ILE A 454 15.07 -4.60 27.78
C ILE A 454 14.06 -5.46 28.53
N LEU A 455 13.76 -6.64 28.00
CA LEU A 455 13.00 -7.67 28.70
C LEU A 455 13.97 -8.70 29.25
N VAL A 456 13.94 -8.90 30.57
CA VAL A 456 14.85 -9.81 31.27
C VAL A 456 14.11 -10.96 31.94
N LYS A 457 14.72 -12.13 31.97
CA LYS A 457 14.33 -13.25 32.85
C LYS A 457 15.42 -13.43 33.90
N GLU A 458 15.10 -13.31 35.17
CA GLU A 458 16.08 -13.48 36.27
C GLU A 458 17.37 -12.66 36.05
N LYS A 459 17.22 -11.40 35.62
CA LYS A 459 18.31 -10.46 35.25
C LYS A 459 19.05 -10.76 33.94
N ASN A 460 18.75 -11.85 33.24
CA ASN A 460 19.32 -12.16 31.92
C ASN A 460 18.51 -11.48 30.80
N PRO A 461 19.10 -10.61 29.97
CA PRO A 461 18.43 -10.02 28.80
C PRO A 461 18.03 -11.07 27.78
N ILE A 462 16.73 -11.13 27.45
CA ILE A 462 16.16 -12.03 26.44
C ILE A 462 15.83 -11.24 25.17
N TYR A 463 15.12 -10.12 25.32
CA TYR A 463 14.76 -9.22 24.22
C TYR A 463 15.23 -7.80 24.51
N ALA A 464 15.52 -7.05 23.46
CA ALA A 464 15.65 -5.60 23.53
C ALA A 464 14.64 -4.97 22.57
N ILE A 465 13.99 -3.90 23.03
CA ILE A 465 13.16 -3.05 22.20
C ILE A 465 13.97 -1.78 21.95
N MET A 466 14.22 -1.49 20.68
CA MET A 466 15.09 -0.42 20.25
C MET A 466 14.37 0.43 19.20
N ASN A 467 14.03 1.67 19.54
CA ASN A 467 13.20 2.55 18.71
C ASN A 467 11.92 1.83 18.21
N GLY A 468 11.28 1.06 19.10
CA GLY A 468 10.10 0.24 18.82
C GLY A 468 10.32 -0.98 17.93
N PHE A 469 11.55 -1.33 17.57
CA PHE A 469 11.89 -2.59 16.93
C PHE A 469 12.26 -3.65 17.96
N LEU A 470 11.73 -4.86 17.78
CA LEU A 470 12.09 -6.02 18.60
C LEU A 470 13.43 -6.62 18.13
N ILE A 471 14.32 -6.88 19.09
CA ILE A 471 15.57 -7.58 18.90
C ILE A 471 15.58 -8.80 19.82
N ASP A 472 15.62 -9.99 19.22
CA ASP A 472 15.88 -11.25 19.93
C ASP A 472 17.39 -11.39 20.18
N LEU A 473 17.79 -11.44 21.46
CA LEU A 473 19.19 -11.51 21.85
C LEU A 473 19.78 -12.92 21.76
N SER A 474 18.95 -13.95 21.54
CA SER A 474 19.41 -15.30 21.21
C SER A 474 19.78 -15.44 19.72
N ALA A 475 19.17 -14.62 18.86
CA ALA A 475 19.34 -14.70 17.41
C ALA A 475 20.57 -13.92 16.89
N LYS A 476 20.91 -14.17 15.62
CA LYS A 476 21.91 -13.37 14.91
C LYS A 476 21.36 -11.96 14.67
N ALA A 477 22.11 -10.97 15.10
CA ALA A 477 21.72 -9.58 14.98
C ALA A 477 21.63 -9.11 13.52
N LYS A 478 20.62 -8.30 13.25
CA LYS A 478 20.46 -7.54 12.00
C LYS A 478 20.43 -6.05 12.34
N PRO A 479 21.06 -5.18 11.53
CA PRO A 479 20.90 -3.74 11.65
C PRO A 479 19.42 -3.34 11.58
N LEU A 480 19.04 -2.28 12.31
CA LEU A 480 17.71 -1.70 12.20
C LEU A 480 17.68 -0.67 11.06
N VAL A 481 16.47 -0.41 10.55
CA VAL A 481 16.26 0.63 9.52
C VAL A 481 16.77 1.99 10.00
N ASN A 482 16.43 2.34 11.25
CA ASN A 482 17.12 3.38 11.99
C ASN A 482 16.93 3.19 13.50
N THR A 483 17.98 3.47 14.25
CA THR A 483 17.90 3.85 15.66
C THR A 483 17.73 5.36 15.77
N MET A 484 17.80 5.90 16.99
CA MET A 484 17.61 7.33 17.24
C MET A 484 18.71 7.89 18.14
N GLY A 485 19.07 9.14 17.89
CA GLY A 485 19.74 10.04 18.81
C GLY A 485 18.71 10.84 19.59
N TYR A 486 18.85 10.86 20.92
CA TYR A 486 17.94 11.55 21.86
C TYR A 486 18.59 12.75 22.54
#